data_AF-A0A957AJT3-F1
#
_entry.id   AF-A0A957AJT3-F1
#
_cell.length_a   1.000
_cell.length_b   1.000
_cell.length_c   1.000
_cell.angle_alpha   90.00
_cell.angle_beta   90.00
_cell.angle_gamma   90.00
#
_symmetry.space_group_name_H-M   'P 1'
#
loop_
_entity.id
_entity.type
_entity.pdbx_description
1 polymer ?
#
loop_
_entity_poly.entity_id
_entity_poly.type
_entity_poly.pdbx_seq_one_letter_code
_entity_poly.pdbx_strand_id
1 'polypeptide(L)'
;MVAETALQTEFEMEQAVASLNALLGIFGRLYMHFTNSVLETSGPDGEMTVRHHLRQFGHFRGTEMREAHHAMGKPINMQTITCFWDNASTYVIHDDMDAGTYTPSDSAFDVHFCPAAIAWKSAGFHRWGHVYCDEFHQACASTYHPDGNVVIPINMMKGDDHCAFRWIMPANARQLDLGDPTALGRKLAATYGQETAEQGALNAMRRTSRLIGGCYLTMVRPLQQRHSPEEAQQILRKFLAAWSRERGELMRAGHQERGIAITPANLVREMDFCAGYIWDMTEEIATDGAYTAVIRDTPFDQAWADYNLGPEAALFWEVTLPALAEGYDPDLRVEVPRLRQRGDDAMEIRVTRIDGVLRPSL
;
A
#
# COMPACT_ATOMS: atom_id res chain seq x y z
N MET A 1 11.93 33.32 11.72
CA MET A 1 11.65 31.89 11.93
C MET A 1 10.23 31.79 12.41
N VAL A 2 9.34 31.29 11.57
CA VAL A 2 7.96 30.96 11.98
C VAL A 2 7.85 29.46 11.76
N ALA A 3 7.80 28.71 12.85
CA ALA A 3 7.34 27.33 12.80
C ALA A 3 5.82 27.43 12.53
N GLU A 4 5.43 27.32 11.27
CA GLU A 4 4.02 27.14 10.94
C GLU A 4 3.70 25.66 11.14
N THR A 5 2.82 25.37 12.10
CA THR A 5 2.08 24.12 12.05
C THR A 5 1.35 24.10 10.71
N ALA A 6 1.57 23.07 9.90
CA ALA A 6 0.89 22.91 8.62
C ALA A 6 -0.60 23.23 8.83
N LEU A 7 -1.14 24.17 8.05
CA LEU A 7 -2.57 24.39 7.96
C LEU A 7 -3.19 23.03 7.61
N GLN A 8 -3.87 22.41 8.58
CA GLN A 8 -4.72 21.27 8.29
C GLN A 8 -5.77 21.78 7.30
N THR A 9 -5.59 21.45 6.02
CA THR A 9 -6.61 21.64 5.00
C THR A 9 -7.91 21.05 5.55
N GLU A 10 -9.02 21.78 5.40
CA GLU A 10 -10.34 21.30 5.82
C GLU A 10 -10.58 19.90 5.22
N PHE A 11 -11.06 18.96 6.05
CA PHE A 11 -11.24 17.58 5.62
C PHE A 11 -12.41 17.49 4.64
N GLU A 12 -12.10 17.31 3.36
CA GLU A 12 -13.09 17.11 2.31
C GLU A 12 -13.24 15.63 1.97
N MET A 13 -14.43 15.07 2.23
CA MET A 13 -14.68 13.63 2.04
C MET A 13 -14.44 13.17 0.59
N GLU A 14 -14.82 13.98 -0.40
CA GLU A 14 -14.61 13.65 -1.81
C GLU A 14 -13.11 13.52 -2.14
N GLN A 15 -12.28 14.42 -1.61
CA GLN A 15 -10.83 14.38 -1.77
C GLN A 15 -10.20 13.20 -1.01
N ALA A 16 -10.74 12.88 0.17
CA ALA A 16 -10.32 11.70 0.93
C ALA A 16 -10.61 10.39 0.17
N VAL A 17 -11.79 10.27 -0.45
CA VAL A 17 -12.15 9.11 -1.29
C VAL A 17 -11.27 9.04 -2.54
N ALA A 18 -11.00 10.17 -3.20
CA ALA A 18 -10.06 10.22 -4.32
C ALA A 18 -8.64 9.75 -3.91
N SER A 19 -8.18 10.15 -2.73
CA SER A 19 -6.89 9.72 -2.18
C SER A 19 -6.86 8.21 -1.86
N LEU A 20 -7.95 7.67 -1.30
CA LEU A 20 -8.12 6.23 -1.07
C LEU A 20 -8.06 5.43 -2.39
N ASN A 21 -8.70 5.93 -3.44
CA ASN A 21 -8.65 5.35 -4.78
C ASN A 21 -7.22 5.36 -5.36
N ALA A 22 -6.54 6.51 -5.30
CA ALA A 22 -5.16 6.65 -5.74
C ALA A 22 -4.23 5.67 -5.00
N LEU A 23 -4.37 5.55 -3.68
CA LEU A 23 -3.59 4.66 -2.83
C LEU A 23 -3.72 3.19 -3.24
N LEU A 24 -4.93 2.73 -3.60
CA LEU A 24 -5.16 1.38 -4.15
C LEU A 24 -4.50 1.19 -5.52
N GLY A 25 -4.55 2.20 -6.39
CA GLY A 25 -3.90 2.17 -7.69
C GLY A 25 -2.38 2.05 -7.57
N ILE A 26 -1.78 2.83 -6.66
CA ILE A 26 -0.34 2.81 -6.35
C ILE A 26 0.10 1.46 -5.81
N PHE A 27 -0.68 0.88 -4.90
CA PHE A 27 -0.48 -0.46 -4.39
C PHE A 27 -0.50 -1.51 -5.53
N GLY A 28 -1.45 -1.42 -6.46
CA GLY A 28 -1.48 -2.28 -7.65
C GLY A 28 -0.26 -2.15 -8.55
N ARG A 29 0.21 -0.91 -8.77
CA ARG A 29 1.42 -0.63 -9.57
C ARG A 29 2.69 -1.12 -8.88
N LEU A 30 2.78 -1.06 -7.55
CA LEU A 30 3.92 -1.58 -6.79
C LEU A 30 4.16 -3.07 -7.12
N TYR A 31 3.09 -3.87 -7.06
CA TYR A 31 3.14 -5.29 -7.42
C TYR A 31 3.51 -5.52 -8.90
N MET A 32 2.95 -4.70 -9.79
CA MET A 32 3.24 -4.79 -11.22
C MET A 32 4.73 -4.58 -11.53
N HIS A 33 5.32 -3.49 -11.00
CA HIS A 33 6.73 -3.18 -11.21
C HIS A 33 7.65 -4.21 -10.56
N PHE A 34 7.33 -4.66 -9.35
CA PHE A 34 8.05 -5.75 -8.69
C PHE A 34 8.09 -7.00 -9.58
N THR A 35 6.92 -7.42 -10.07
CA THR A 35 6.79 -8.61 -10.91
C THR A 35 7.60 -8.49 -12.20
N ASN A 36 7.48 -7.36 -12.91
CA ASN A 36 8.25 -7.12 -14.14
C ASN A 36 9.76 -7.17 -13.86
N SER A 37 10.23 -6.50 -12.80
CA SER A 37 11.65 -6.50 -12.43
C SER A 37 12.19 -7.89 -12.10
N VAL A 38 11.42 -8.70 -11.36
CA VAL A 38 11.78 -10.09 -11.03
C VAL A 38 11.85 -10.94 -12.29
N LEU A 39 10.84 -10.89 -13.15
CA LEU A 39 10.78 -11.73 -14.35
C LEU A 39 11.84 -11.36 -15.38
N GLU A 40 12.13 -10.08 -15.54
CA GLU A 40 13.18 -9.60 -16.44
C GLU A 40 14.59 -9.96 -15.94
N THR A 41 14.80 -10.03 -14.62
CA THR A 41 16.12 -10.30 -14.04
C THR A 41 16.38 -11.80 -13.88
N SER A 42 15.37 -12.56 -13.46
CA SER A 42 15.54 -13.96 -13.03
C SER A 42 14.83 -14.96 -13.94
N GLY A 43 14.15 -14.51 -15.00
CA GLY A 43 13.49 -15.38 -15.97
C GLY A 43 12.47 -16.34 -15.32
N PRO A 44 12.41 -17.62 -15.73
CA PRO A 44 11.45 -18.60 -15.21
C PRO A 44 11.50 -18.81 -13.69
N ASP A 45 12.68 -18.71 -13.07
CA ASP A 45 12.83 -18.89 -11.61
C ASP A 45 12.18 -17.74 -10.82
N GLY A 46 12.06 -16.57 -11.46
CA GLY A 46 11.37 -15.39 -10.95
C GLY A 46 9.86 -15.60 -10.78
N GLU A 47 9.22 -16.46 -11.58
CA GLU A 47 7.78 -16.73 -11.48
C GLU A 47 7.40 -17.25 -10.09
N MET A 48 8.22 -18.16 -9.56
CA MET A 48 8.00 -18.75 -8.24
C MET A 48 8.28 -17.75 -7.12
N THR A 49 9.19 -16.80 -7.32
CA THR A 49 9.42 -15.69 -6.37
C THR A 49 8.20 -14.78 -6.29
N VAL A 50 7.60 -14.43 -7.42
CA VAL A 50 6.37 -13.63 -7.47
C VAL A 50 5.20 -14.34 -6.79
N ARG A 51 4.97 -15.61 -7.09
CA ARG A 51 3.92 -16.40 -6.42
C ARG A 51 4.19 -16.57 -4.93
N HIS A 52 5.44 -16.78 -4.53
CA HIS A 52 5.80 -16.88 -3.13
C HIS A 52 5.54 -15.57 -2.37
N HIS A 53 5.86 -14.42 -2.96
CA HIS A 53 5.49 -13.10 -2.44
C HIS A 53 3.98 -12.99 -2.22
N LEU A 54 3.16 -13.31 -3.23
CA LEU A 54 1.71 -13.18 -3.13
C LEU A 54 1.11 -14.04 -2.02
N ARG A 55 1.58 -15.28 -1.89
CA ARG A 55 1.18 -16.15 -0.78
C ARG A 55 1.61 -15.56 0.55
N GLN A 56 2.87 -15.12 0.70
CA GLN A 56 3.35 -14.47 1.92
C GLN A 56 2.54 -13.22 2.26
N PHE A 57 2.12 -12.44 1.26
CA PHE A 57 1.25 -11.29 1.44
C PHE A 57 -0.15 -11.69 1.90
N GLY A 58 -0.72 -12.76 1.34
CA GLY A 58 -1.96 -13.35 1.83
C GLY A 58 -1.87 -13.80 3.29
N HIS A 59 -0.76 -14.46 3.67
CA HIS A 59 -0.52 -14.86 5.06
C HIS A 59 -0.38 -13.65 6.00
N PHE A 60 0.36 -12.62 5.58
CA PHE A 60 0.48 -11.37 6.33
C PHE A 60 -0.88 -10.74 6.59
N ARG A 61 -1.68 -10.49 5.53
CA ARG A 61 -3.00 -9.86 5.66
C ARG A 61 -4.01 -10.71 6.43
N GLY A 62 -4.08 -12.00 6.12
CA GLY A 62 -4.98 -12.92 6.82
C GLY A 62 -4.65 -13.01 8.32
N THR A 63 -3.37 -12.94 8.68
CA THR A 63 -2.94 -12.90 10.10
C THR A 63 -3.34 -11.59 10.76
N GLU A 64 -3.00 -10.43 10.17
CA GLU A 64 -3.33 -9.12 10.76
C GLU A 64 -4.84 -8.94 10.94
N MET A 65 -5.65 -9.29 9.93
CA MET A 65 -7.10 -9.26 10.04
C MET A 65 -7.61 -10.20 11.13
N ARG A 66 -7.09 -11.43 11.23
CA ARG A 66 -7.52 -12.37 12.28
C ARG A 66 -7.20 -11.83 13.67
N GLU A 67 -5.99 -11.31 13.87
CA GLU A 67 -5.55 -10.72 15.13
C GLU A 67 -6.41 -9.50 15.52
N ALA A 68 -6.69 -8.62 14.57
CA ALA A 68 -7.53 -7.44 14.79
C ALA A 68 -8.98 -7.84 15.12
N HIS A 69 -9.59 -8.71 14.32
CA HIS A 69 -10.98 -9.12 14.50
C HIS A 69 -11.17 -9.92 15.80
N HIS A 70 -10.20 -10.75 16.15
CA HIS A 70 -10.16 -11.42 17.46
C HIS A 70 -10.10 -10.42 18.61
N ALA A 71 -9.23 -9.40 18.52
CA ALA A 71 -9.13 -8.34 19.52
C ALA A 71 -10.41 -7.48 19.64
N MET A 72 -11.23 -7.43 18.59
CA MET A 72 -12.56 -6.80 18.58
C MET A 72 -13.67 -7.72 19.11
N GLY A 73 -13.36 -8.96 19.51
CA GLY A 73 -14.34 -9.96 19.94
C GLY A 73 -15.24 -10.46 18.80
N LYS A 74 -14.79 -10.36 17.54
CA LYS A 74 -15.54 -10.85 16.38
C LYS A 74 -15.25 -12.34 16.15
N PRO A 75 -16.26 -13.12 15.71
CA PRO A 75 -16.01 -14.51 15.31
C PRO A 75 -15.13 -14.54 14.06
N ILE A 76 -14.21 -15.50 13.98
CA ILE A 76 -13.33 -15.67 12.82
C ILE A 76 -14.03 -16.57 11.80
N ASN A 77 -14.69 -15.96 10.80
CA ASN A 77 -15.46 -16.65 9.77
C ASN A 77 -15.54 -15.82 8.47
N MET A 78 -16.21 -16.34 7.42
CA MET A 78 -16.25 -15.68 6.10
C MET A 78 -17.06 -14.39 6.09
N GLN A 79 -18.06 -14.24 6.96
CA GLN A 79 -18.78 -12.97 7.11
C GLN A 79 -17.88 -11.90 7.71
N THR A 80 -17.14 -12.22 8.77
CA THR A 80 -16.30 -11.23 9.45
C THR A 80 -15.17 -10.73 8.56
N ILE A 81 -14.45 -11.61 7.85
CA ILE A 81 -13.37 -11.15 6.96
C ILE A 81 -13.89 -10.23 5.85
N THR A 82 -15.05 -10.52 5.26
CA THR A 82 -15.58 -9.71 4.15
C THR A 82 -16.20 -8.40 4.62
N CYS A 83 -16.93 -8.40 5.75
CA CYS A 83 -17.59 -7.19 6.26
C CYS A 83 -16.63 -6.25 6.99
N PHE A 84 -15.50 -6.75 7.49
CA PHE A 84 -14.46 -5.97 8.17
C PHE A 84 -13.15 -6.01 7.39
N TRP A 85 -13.21 -5.79 6.07
CA TRP A 85 -12.01 -5.81 5.24
C TRP A 85 -11.03 -4.66 5.61
N ASP A 86 -9.74 -4.94 5.56
CA ASP A 86 -8.68 -4.10 6.15
C ASP A 86 -8.12 -3.01 5.23
N ASN A 87 -8.83 -2.58 4.18
CA ASN A 87 -8.29 -1.57 3.27
C ASN A 87 -9.35 -0.61 2.68
N ALA A 88 -8.86 0.35 1.90
CA ALA A 88 -9.61 1.42 1.25
C ALA A 88 -10.74 0.94 0.32
N SER A 89 -10.74 -0.34 -0.09
CA SER A 89 -11.80 -0.86 -0.96
C SER A 89 -13.17 -0.75 -0.29
N THR A 90 -13.26 -0.80 1.04
CA THR A 90 -14.53 -0.62 1.77
C THR A 90 -15.19 0.73 1.54
N TYR A 91 -14.47 1.73 1.01
CA TYR A 91 -15.01 3.03 0.60
C TYR A 91 -15.21 3.09 -0.92
N VAL A 92 -14.28 2.51 -1.67
CA VAL A 92 -14.25 2.58 -3.14
C VAL A 92 -15.31 1.69 -3.80
N ILE A 93 -15.65 0.56 -3.19
CA ILE A 93 -16.63 -0.42 -3.71
C ILE A 93 -17.76 -0.69 -2.70
N HIS A 94 -18.12 0.32 -1.90
CA HIS A 94 -19.11 0.14 -0.83
C HIS A 94 -20.49 -0.30 -1.37
N ASP A 95 -20.96 0.31 -2.47
CA ASP A 95 -22.24 -0.06 -3.11
C ASP A 95 -22.27 -1.54 -3.55
N ASP A 96 -21.16 -2.00 -4.12
CA ASP A 96 -20.92 -3.39 -4.55
C ASP A 96 -20.94 -4.35 -3.35
N MET A 97 -20.32 -3.96 -2.23
CA MET A 97 -20.33 -4.72 -0.99
C MET A 97 -21.73 -4.73 -0.34
N ASP A 98 -22.47 -3.62 -0.35
CA ASP A 98 -23.81 -3.53 0.23
C ASP A 98 -24.83 -4.42 -0.50
N ALA A 99 -24.61 -4.68 -1.79
CA ALA A 99 -25.41 -5.61 -2.60
C ALA A 99 -25.08 -7.10 -2.34
N GLY A 100 -24.04 -7.40 -1.55
CA GLY A 100 -23.58 -8.75 -1.27
C GLY A 100 -24.47 -9.56 -0.32
N THR A 101 -24.20 -10.86 -0.26
CA THR A 101 -24.80 -11.78 0.72
C THR A 101 -23.74 -12.25 1.70
N TYR A 102 -24.03 -12.22 3.01
CA TYR A 102 -23.04 -12.49 4.03
C TYR A 102 -23.56 -13.46 5.09
N THR A 103 -22.96 -14.64 5.15
CA THR A 103 -23.19 -15.63 6.21
C THR A 103 -21.84 -16.13 6.76
N PRO A 104 -21.78 -16.67 7.98
CA PRO A 104 -20.52 -17.18 8.53
C PRO A 104 -19.79 -18.17 7.62
N SER A 105 -20.51 -18.98 6.84
CA SER A 105 -19.95 -20.03 5.98
C SER A 105 -19.86 -19.68 4.50
N ASP A 106 -20.58 -18.66 4.04
CA ASP A 106 -20.72 -18.31 2.62
C ASP A 106 -21.01 -16.80 2.48
N SER A 107 -20.04 -16.05 2.01
CA SER A 107 -20.14 -14.61 1.71
C SER A 107 -19.83 -14.38 0.25
N ALA A 108 -20.68 -13.63 -0.46
CA ALA A 108 -20.52 -13.36 -1.89
C ALA A 108 -20.87 -11.92 -2.23
N PHE A 109 -20.09 -11.30 -3.11
CA PHE A 109 -20.31 -9.96 -3.64
C PHE A 109 -19.56 -9.79 -4.96
N ASP A 110 -20.04 -8.88 -5.80
CA ASP A 110 -19.40 -8.50 -7.06
C ASP A 110 -18.58 -7.23 -6.87
N VAL A 111 -17.56 -7.04 -7.70
CA VAL A 111 -16.71 -5.85 -7.73
C VAL A 111 -16.63 -5.35 -9.16
N HIS A 112 -17.23 -4.20 -9.44
CA HIS A 112 -17.31 -3.57 -10.76
C HIS A 112 -16.24 -2.49 -10.97
N PHE A 113 -15.59 -2.05 -9.91
CA PHE A 113 -14.51 -1.07 -9.98
C PHE A 113 -13.27 -1.52 -9.19
N CYS A 114 -12.12 -1.59 -9.87
CA CYS A 114 -10.86 -1.97 -9.24
C CYS A 114 -9.69 -1.10 -9.75
N PRO A 115 -9.13 -0.22 -8.91
CA PRO A 115 -8.03 0.68 -9.32
C PRO A 115 -6.77 -0.07 -9.79
N ALA A 116 -6.47 -1.20 -9.16
CA ALA A 116 -5.36 -2.06 -9.57
C ALA A 116 -5.62 -2.68 -10.96
N ALA A 117 -6.84 -3.18 -11.21
CA ALA A 117 -7.20 -3.74 -12.50
C ALA A 117 -7.09 -2.73 -13.65
N ILE A 118 -7.46 -1.46 -13.40
CA ILE A 118 -7.31 -0.37 -14.38
C ILE A 118 -5.84 -0.20 -14.77
N ALA A 119 -4.94 -0.12 -13.78
CA ALA A 119 -3.50 -0.01 -14.02
C ALA A 119 -2.93 -1.23 -14.75
N TRP A 120 -3.37 -2.44 -14.39
CA TRP A 120 -2.86 -3.67 -15.00
C TRP A 120 -3.35 -3.86 -16.43
N LYS A 121 -4.63 -3.54 -16.72
CA LYS A 121 -5.19 -3.62 -18.08
C LYS A 121 -4.44 -2.70 -19.03
N SER A 122 -4.21 -1.44 -18.64
CA SER A 122 -3.50 -0.47 -19.48
C SER A 122 -2.05 -0.84 -19.75
N ALA A 123 -1.41 -1.59 -18.84
CA ALA A 123 -0.06 -2.11 -19.00
C ALA A 123 0.03 -3.50 -19.65
N GLY A 124 -1.10 -4.10 -20.09
CA GLY A 124 -1.11 -5.46 -20.64
C GLY A 124 -0.80 -6.57 -19.63
N PHE A 125 -0.86 -6.28 -18.33
CA PHE A 125 -0.40 -7.12 -17.22
C PHE A 125 -1.43 -8.19 -16.76
N HIS A 126 -2.30 -8.64 -17.67
CA HIS A 126 -3.46 -9.50 -17.39
C HIS A 126 -3.09 -10.81 -16.66
N ARG A 127 -2.09 -11.55 -17.18
CA ARG A 127 -1.66 -12.83 -16.59
C ARG A 127 -1.30 -12.68 -15.12
N TRP A 128 -0.45 -11.70 -14.80
CA TRP A 128 0.07 -11.51 -13.45
C TRP A 128 -0.90 -10.77 -12.54
N GLY A 129 -1.79 -9.94 -13.09
CA GLY A 129 -2.96 -9.45 -12.36
C GLY A 129 -3.89 -10.59 -11.93
N HIS A 130 -4.13 -11.59 -12.81
CA HIS A 130 -4.92 -12.76 -12.43
C HIS A 130 -4.21 -13.61 -11.37
N VAL A 131 -2.90 -13.84 -11.52
CA VAL A 131 -2.09 -14.56 -10.51
C VAL A 131 -2.14 -13.86 -9.16
N TYR A 132 -2.11 -12.53 -9.12
CA TYR A 132 -2.34 -11.77 -7.89
C TYR A 132 -3.67 -12.15 -7.26
N CYS A 133 -4.77 -12.00 -8.02
CA CYS A 133 -6.11 -12.25 -7.48
C CYS A 133 -6.26 -13.68 -6.94
N ASP A 134 -5.66 -14.66 -7.60
CA ASP A 134 -5.77 -16.06 -7.21
C ASP A 134 -4.92 -16.38 -5.98
N GLU A 135 -3.61 -16.13 -6.03
CA GLU A 135 -2.66 -16.53 -4.99
C GLU A 135 -2.86 -15.76 -3.68
N PHE A 136 -3.08 -14.44 -3.76
CA PHE A 136 -3.22 -13.61 -2.58
C PHE A 136 -4.52 -13.94 -1.83
N HIS A 137 -5.68 -13.93 -2.50
CA HIS A 137 -6.96 -14.10 -1.80
C HIS A 137 -7.08 -15.51 -1.23
N GLN A 138 -6.64 -16.55 -1.94
CA GLN A 138 -6.64 -17.92 -1.42
C GLN A 138 -5.80 -18.03 -0.14
N ALA A 139 -4.54 -17.54 -0.18
CA ALA A 139 -3.67 -17.56 1.00
C ALA A 139 -4.21 -16.71 2.15
N CYS A 140 -4.88 -15.60 1.85
CA CYS A 140 -5.53 -14.75 2.85
C CYS A 140 -6.70 -15.47 3.53
N ALA A 141 -7.60 -16.07 2.76
CA ALA A 141 -8.75 -16.82 3.27
C ALA A 141 -8.31 -17.98 4.18
N SER A 142 -7.38 -18.81 3.71
CA SER A 142 -6.90 -19.98 4.45
C SER A 142 -6.06 -19.61 5.67
N THR A 143 -5.41 -18.45 5.67
CA THR A 143 -4.69 -17.95 6.85
C THR A 143 -5.65 -17.38 7.88
N TYR A 144 -6.65 -16.61 7.43
CA TYR A 144 -7.66 -16.04 8.33
C TYR A 144 -8.44 -17.13 9.05
N HIS A 145 -8.88 -18.15 8.32
CA HIS A 145 -9.50 -19.36 8.90
C HIS A 145 -8.96 -20.60 8.18
N PRO A 146 -8.51 -21.66 8.88
CA PRO A 146 -7.89 -22.83 8.24
C PRO A 146 -8.83 -23.59 7.29
N ASP A 147 -10.14 -23.55 7.53
CA ASP A 147 -11.16 -24.11 6.63
C ASP A 147 -11.72 -23.08 5.62
N GLY A 148 -11.18 -21.86 5.62
CA GLY A 148 -11.59 -20.77 4.73
C GLY A 148 -11.00 -20.91 3.34
N ASN A 149 -11.80 -20.60 2.33
CA ASN A 149 -11.40 -20.56 0.94
C ASN A 149 -12.13 -19.41 0.22
N VAL A 150 -11.62 -19.03 -0.95
CA VAL A 150 -12.24 -18.02 -1.81
C VAL A 150 -12.13 -18.48 -3.26
N VAL A 151 -13.22 -18.27 -4.01
CA VAL A 151 -13.25 -18.50 -5.45
C VAL A 151 -13.63 -17.20 -6.15
N ILE A 152 -13.00 -16.97 -7.30
CA ILE A 152 -13.21 -15.79 -8.13
C ILE A 152 -13.50 -16.27 -9.58
N PRO A 153 -14.71 -16.82 -9.84
CA PRO A 153 -15.05 -17.40 -11.14
C PRO A 153 -15.00 -16.36 -12.26
N ILE A 154 -15.61 -15.19 -12.04
CA ILE A 154 -15.59 -14.01 -12.93
C ILE A 154 -14.47 -13.09 -12.43
N ASN A 155 -13.56 -12.68 -13.32
CA ASN A 155 -12.40 -11.88 -12.94
C ASN A 155 -11.98 -10.92 -14.07
N MET A 156 -11.88 -9.63 -13.74
CA MET A 156 -11.45 -8.60 -14.68
C MET A 156 -10.11 -8.86 -15.38
N MET A 157 -9.18 -9.58 -14.74
CA MET A 157 -7.89 -9.95 -15.32
C MET A 157 -7.95 -11.16 -16.25
N LYS A 158 -9.08 -11.88 -16.30
CA LYS A 158 -9.40 -12.89 -17.31
C LYS A 158 -10.13 -12.28 -18.53
N GLY A 159 -10.51 -11.00 -18.47
CA GLY A 159 -11.23 -10.29 -19.53
C GLY A 159 -12.70 -10.02 -19.22
N ASP A 160 -13.19 -10.41 -18.05
CA ASP A 160 -14.56 -10.12 -17.62
C ASP A 160 -14.76 -8.62 -17.27
N ASP A 161 -16.02 -8.19 -17.20
CA ASP A 161 -16.42 -6.81 -16.90
C ASP A 161 -16.41 -6.48 -15.39
N HIS A 162 -16.53 -7.51 -14.53
CA HIS A 162 -16.43 -7.40 -13.08
C HIS A 162 -15.63 -8.56 -12.47
N CYS A 163 -15.49 -8.57 -11.14
CA CYS A 163 -15.01 -9.73 -10.38
C CYS A 163 -16.14 -10.23 -9.49
N ALA A 164 -16.38 -11.54 -9.45
CA ALA A 164 -17.35 -12.15 -8.54
C ALA A 164 -16.60 -12.88 -7.43
N PHE A 165 -16.62 -12.36 -6.20
CA PHE A 165 -15.97 -13.00 -5.05
C PHE A 165 -16.96 -13.90 -4.31
N ARG A 166 -16.51 -15.11 -3.95
CA ARG A 166 -17.24 -15.96 -3.02
C ARG A 166 -16.29 -16.60 -2.01
N TRP A 167 -16.44 -16.19 -0.75
CA TRP A 167 -15.67 -16.63 0.40
C TRP A 167 -16.46 -17.71 1.14
N ILE A 168 -15.89 -18.90 1.25
CA ILE A 168 -16.58 -20.09 1.73
C ILE A 168 -15.78 -20.80 2.81
N MET A 169 -16.51 -21.41 3.75
CA MET A 169 -15.98 -22.40 4.69
C MET A 169 -17.08 -23.42 5.01
N PRO A 170 -16.76 -24.65 5.46
CA PRO A 170 -17.76 -25.61 5.88
C PRO A 170 -18.69 -25.04 6.96
N ALA A 171 -20.00 -25.28 6.85
CA ALA A 171 -20.97 -24.78 7.83
C ALA A 171 -20.76 -25.35 9.25
N ASN A 172 -20.06 -26.49 9.35
CA ASN A 172 -19.67 -27.14 10.60
C ASN A 172 -18.21 -26.86 10.99
N ALA A 173 -17.55 -25.89 10.35
CA ALA A 173 -16.19 -25.51 10.70
C ALA A 173 -16.11 -25.08 12.17
N ARG A 174 -15.04 -25.50 12.83
CA ARG A 174 -14.86 -25.26 14.27
C ARG A 174 -14.65 -23.77 14.52
N GLN A 175 -15.20 -23.26 15.62
CA GLN A 175 -14.74 -21.97 16.12
C GLN A 175 -13.29 -22.09 16.59
N LEU A 176 -12.48 -21.09 16.26
CA LEU A 176 -11.09 -21.02 16.68
C LEU A 176 -11.02 -20.49 18.10
N ASP A 177 -10.33 -21.22 18.97
CA ASP A 177 -9.88 -20.70 20.26
C ASP A 177 -8.49 -20.09 20.06
N LEU A 178 -8.43 -18.76 20.05
CA LEU A 178 -7.20 -17.99 19.84
C LEU A 178 -6.60 -17.48 21.15
N GLY A 179 -7.19 -17.81 22.32
CA GLY A 179 -6.78 -17.28 23.61
C GLY A 179 -7.00 -15.76 23.74
N ASP A 180 -6.17 -15.09 24.54
CA ASP A 180 -6.26 -13.64 24.71
C ASP A 180 -5.71 -12.88 23.47
N PRO A 181 -6.31 -11.74 23.09
CA PRO A 181 -5.78 -10.92 22.02
C PRO A 181 -4.30 -10.54 22.22
N THR A 182 -3.52 -10.56 21.15
CA THR A 182 -2.11 -10.13 21.20
C THR A 182 -2.00 -8.62 21.30
N ALA A 183 -0.80 -8.11 21.63
CA ALA A 183 -0.53 -6.67 21.60
C ALA A 183 -0.68 -6.10 20.18
N LEU A 184 -0.23 -6.84 19.16
CA LEU A 184 -0.42 -6.46 17.76
C LEU A 184 -1.90 -6.44 17.39
N GLY A 185 -2.67 -7.46 17.77
CA GLY A 185 -4.12 -7.51 17.52
C GLY A 185 -4.86 -6.31 18.10
N ARG A 186 -4.56 -5.94 19.36
CA ARG A 186 -5.12 -4.72 19.99
C ARG A 186 -4.73 -3.44 19.26
N LYS A 187 -3.46 -3.31 18.85
CA LYS A 187 -2.97 -2.17 18.06
C LYS A 187 -3.72 -2.04 16.73
N LEU A 188 -3.88 -3.15 16.00
CA LEU A 188 -4.56 -3.18 14.71
C LEU A 188 -6.06 -2.89 14.86
N ALA A 189 -6.72 -3.50 15.85
CA ALA A 189 -8.14 -3.31 16.16
C ALA A 189 -8.50 -1.84 16.44
N ALA A 190 -7.58 -1.06 17.02
CA ALA A 190 -7.81 0.36 17.29
C ALA A 190 -8.15 1.17 16.03
N THR A 191 -7.73 0.72 14.85
CA THR A 191 -8.05 1.38 13.58
C THR A 191 -9.42 1.01 13.02
N TYR A 192 -10.09 -0.03 13.52
CA TYR A 192 -11.42 -0.41 13.05
C TYR A 192 -12.55 0.38 13.72
N GLY A 193 -12.28 0.99 14.87
CA GLY A 193 -13.22 1.91 15.52
C GLY A 193 -13.36 3.19 14.70
N GLN A 194 -14.59 3.66 14.52
CA GLN A 194 -14.88 4.96 13.94
C GLN A 194 -16.07 5.60 14.67
N GLU A 195 -15.90 6.82 15.12
CA GLU A 195 -16.99 7.65 15.67
C GLU A 195 -17.62 8.54 14.59
N THR A 196 -16.83 8.89 13.56
CA THR A 196 -17.23 9.74 12.44
C THR A 196 -16.80 9.15 11.10
N ALA A 197 -17.45 9.58 10.01
CA ALA A 197 -17.08 9.16 8.66
C ALA A 197 -15.64 9.57 8.28
N GLU A 198 -15.22 10.76 8.73
CA GLU A 198 -13.83 11.25 8.58
C GLU A 198 -12.84 10.32 9.25
N GLN A 199 -13.05 9.97 10.52
CA GLN A 199 -12.17 9.05 11.24
C GLN A 199 -12.11 7.69 10.55
N GLY A 200 -13.24 7.22 10.02
CA GLY A 200 -13.33 6.04 9.18
C GLY A 200 -12.40 6.08 7.96
N ALA A 201 -12.50 7.15 7.17
CA ALA A 201 -11.68 7.33 5.97
C ALA A 201 -10.19 7.42 6.33
N LEU A 202 -9.83 8.20 7.35
CA LEU A 202 -8.48 8.33 7.87
C LEU A 202 -7.91 6.98 8.36
N ASN A 203 -8.73 6.16 9.01
CA ASN A 203 -8.34 4.82 9.43
C ASN A 203 -8.19 3.86 8.25
N ALA A 204 -9.05 3.96 7.23
CA ALA A 204 -8.89 3.18 5.99
C ALA A 204 -7.61 3.55 5.24
N MET A 205 -7.23 4.82 5.22
CA MET A 205 -5.95 5.28 4.67
C MET A 205 -4.79 4.66 5.47
N ARG A 206 -4.83 4.69 6.81
CA ARG A 206 -3.79 4.08 7.67
C ARG A 206 -3.62 2.60 7.41
N ARG A 207 -4.72 1.83 7.41
CA ARG A 207 -4.67 0.40 7.13
C ARG A 207 -4.13 0.12 5.73
N THR A 208 -4.59 0.86 4.72
CA THR A 208 -4.13 0.68 3.33
C THR A 208 -2.65 1.03 3.15
N SER A 209 -2.17 2.12 3.74
CA SER A 209 -0.74 2.49 3.70
C SER A 209 0.12 1.46 4.44
N ARG A 210 -0.38 0.91 5.55
CA ARG A 210 0.27 -0.23 6.25
C ARG A 210 0.38 -1.45 5.34
N LEU A 211 -0.65 -1.74 4.54
CA LEU A 211 -0.62 -2.84 3.57
C LEU A 211 0.46 -2.66 2.49
N ILE A 212 0.74 -1.44 2.06
CA ILE A 212 1.84 -1.20 1.11
C ILE A 212 3.19 -1.57 1.77
N GLY A 213 3.39 -1.18 3.03
CA GLY A 213 4.54 -1.61 3.83
C GLY A 213 4.65 -3.14 3.97
N GLY A 214 3.54 -3.81 4.29
CA GLY A 214 3.47 -5.28 4.37
C GLY A 214 3.68 -5.98 3.01
N CYS A 215 3.23 -5.36 1.92
CA CYS A 215 3.47 -5.83 0.57
C CYS A 215 4.96 -5.80 0.24
N TYR A 216 5.63 -4.66 0.50
CA TYR A 216 7.07 -4.55 0.32
C TYR A 216 7.86 -5.56 1.18
N LEU A 217 7.49 -5.71 2.47
CA LEU A 217 8.05 -6.72 3.37
C LEU A 217 7.99 -8.12 2.74
N THR A 218 6.84 -8.48 2.18
CA THR A 218 6.61 -9.79 1.58
C THR A 218 7.19 -9.92 0.18
N MET A 219 7.68 -8.85 -0.45
CA MET A 219 8.50 -8.89 -1.67
C MET A 219 9.97 -9.16 -1.31
N VAL A 220 10.48 -8.52 -0.26
CA VAL A 220 11.86 -8.64 0.20
C VAL A 220 12.19 -10.06 0.65
N ARG A 221 11.33 -10.69 1.47
CA ARG A 221 11.61 -12.01 2.05
C ARG A 221 11.80 -13.11 1.00
N PRO A 222 10.90 -13.30 0.01
CA PRO A 222 11.12 -14.24 -1.09
C PRO A 222 12.40 -13.96 -1.88
N LEU A 223 12.73 -12.69 -2.10
CA LEU A 223 13.97 -12.32 -2.80
C LEU A 223 15.19 -12.82 -2.04
N GLN A 224 15.28 -12.54 -0.74
CA GLN A 224 16.37 -12.99 0.13
C GLN A 224 16.47 -14.52 0.23
N GLN A 225 15.35 -15.22 0.11
CA GLN A 225 15.32 -16.69 0.21
C GLN A 225 15.71 -17.40 -1.09
N ARG A 226 15.50 -16.75 -2.25
CA ARG A 226 15.55 -17.41 -3.55
C ARG A 226 16.62 -16.87 -4.50
N HIS A 227 17.18 -15.71 -4.21
CA HIS A 227 18.15 -15.02 -5.07
C HIS A 227 19.42 -14.69 -4.29
N SER A 228 20.52 -14.46 -5.01
CA SER A 228 21.73 -13.92 -4.41
C SER A 228 21.45 -12.53 -3.80
N PRO A 229 22.19 -12.11 -2.76
CA PRO A 229 22.05 -10.77 -2.19
C PRO A 229 22.18 -9.65 -3.23
N GLU A 230 23.09 -9.80 -4.19
CA GLU A 230 23.33 -8.83 -5.27
C GLU A 230 22.13 -8.74 -6.22
N GLU A 231 21.60 -9.89 -6.64
CA GLU A 231 20.44 -9.94 -7.53
C GLU A 231 19.17 -9.42 -6.84
N ALA A 232 18.95 -9.79 -5.56
CA ALA A 232 17.86 -9.26 -4.76
C ALA A 232 17.93 -7.73 -4.67
N GLN A 233 19.10 -7.17 -4.35
CA GLN A 233 19.32 -5.73 -4.30
C GLN A 233 19.10 -5.04 -5.65
N GLN A 234 19.56 -5.65 -6.75
CA GLN A 234 19.33 -5.15 -8.10
C GLN A 234 17.84 -5.09 -8.43
N ILE A 235 17.09 -6.16 -8.15
CA ILE A 235 15.64 -6.24 -8.39
C ILE A 235 14.92 -5.15 -7.59
N LEU A 236 15.21 -5.06 -6.28
CA LEU A 236 14.59 -4.07 -5.37
C LEU A 236 14.81 -2.65 -5.89
N ARG A 237 16.07 -2.27 -6.17
CA ARG A 237 16.41 -0.92 -6.66
C ARG A 237 15.74 -0.62 -8.00
N LYS A 238 15.78 -1.56 -8.94
CA LYS A 238 15.22 -1.38 -10.28
C LYS A 238 13.72 -1.12 -10.22
N PHE A 239 12.96 -1.95 -9.50
CA PHE A 239 11.51 -1.78 -9.47
C PHE A 239 11.09 -0.56 -8.65
N LEU A 240 11.73 -0.30 -7.50
CA LEU A 240 11.38 0.85 -6.67
C LEU A 240 11.62 2.15 -7.45
N ALA A 241 12.72 2.25 -8.19
CA ALA A 241 13.00 3.42 -9.01
C ALA A 241 11.98 3.59 -10.14
N ALA A 242 11.65 2.51 -10.87
CA ALA A 242 10.68 2.57 -11.96
C ALA A 242 9.27 2.92 -11.47
N TRP A 243 8.80 2.24 -10.41
CA TRP A 243 7.51 2.49 -9.79
C TRP A 243 7.39 3.92 -9.24
N SER A 244 8.42 4.39 -8.53
CA SER A 244 8.39 5.73 -7.96
C SER A 244 8.47 6.82 -9.01
N ARG A 245 9.24 6.65 -10.09
CA ARG A 245 9.25 7.63 -11.18
C ARG A 245 7.88 7.74 -11.84
N GLU A 246 7.25 6.62 -12.17
CA GLU A 246 5.88 6.61 -12.71
C GLU A 246 4.89 7.28 -11.74
N ARG A 247 4.99 7.00 -10.43
CA ARG A 247 4.18 7.68 -9.42
C ARG A 247 4.37 9.19 -9.43
N GLY A 248 5.61 9.65 -9.56
CA GLY A 248 5.93 11.09 -9.63
C GLY A 248 5.24 11.74 -10.82
N GLU A 249 5.28 11.09 -11.99
CA GLU A 249 4.63 11.56 -13.22
C GLU A 249 3.10 11.62 -13.06
N LEU A 250 2.50 10.58 -12.47
CA LEU A 250 1.06 10.52 -12.20
C LEU A 250 0.62 11.57 -11.18
N MET A 251 1.40 11.75 -10.10
CA MET A 251 1.17 12.81 -9.12
C MET A 251 1.24 14.19 -9.77
N ARG A 252 2.25 14.45 -10.61
CA ARG A 252 2.39 15.72 -11.32
C ARG A 252 1.17 16.00 -12.18
N ALA A 253 0.73 15.02 -12.98
CA ALA A 253 -0.45 15.15 -13.82
C ALA A 253 -1.71 15.44 -12.98
N GLY A 254 -1.95 14.66 -11.92
CA GLY A 254 -3.09 14.87 -11.03
C GLY A 254 -3.03 16.20 -10.25
N HIS A 255 -1.84 16.73 -9.97
CA HIS A 255 -1.69 18.04 -9.35
C HIS A 255 -2.01 19.15 -10.34
N GLN A 256 -1.54 19.05 -11.59
CA GLN A 256 -1.86 20.00 -12.65
C GLN A 256 -3.36 20.05 -12.94
N GLU A 257 -4.03 18.91 -13.00
CA GLU A 257 -5.49 18.82 -13.17
C GLU A 257 -6.25 19.50 -12.03
N ARG A 258 -5.76 19.38 -10.80
CA ARG A 258 -6.34 20.01 -9.60
C ARG A 258 -5.90 21.48 -9.38
N GLY A 259 -5.02 22.02 -10.22
CA GLY A 259 -4.46 23.36 -10.03
C GLY A 259 -3.48 23.48 -8.84
N ILE A 260 -2.95 22.35 -8.36
CA ILE A 260 -1.94 22.31 -7.30
C ILE A 260 -0.57 22.63 -7.91
N ALA A 261 0.13 23.61 -7.33
CA ALA A 261 1.43 24.03 -7.81
C ALA A 261 2.49 22.91 -7.67
N ILE A 262 3.33 22.75 -8.69
CA ILE A 262 4.44 21.78 -8.68
C ILE A 262 5.63 22.38 -7.92
N THR A 263 5.66 22.15 -6.61
CA THR A 263 6.63 22.73 -5.68
C THR A 263 7.26 21.65 -4.78
N PRO A 264 8.43 21.92 -4.18
CA PRO A 264 9.02 21.06 -3.15
C PRO A 264 8.06 20.69 -2.01
N ALA A 265 7.29 21.66 -1.52
CA ALA A 265 6.33 21.43 -0.44
C ALA A 265 5.18 20.51 -0.88
N ASN A 266 4.60 20.75 -2.06
CA ASN A 266 3.47 19.97 -2.54
C ASN A 266 3.87 18.55 -2.96
N LEU A 267 5.14 18.29 -3.31
CA LEU A 267 5.62 16.91 -3.48
C LEU A 267 5.39 16.05 -2.22
N VAL A 268 5.58 16.65 -1.03
CA VAL A 268 5.50 15.93 0.24
C VAL A 268 4.11 16.02 0.86
N ARG A 269 3.50 17.22 0.93
CA ARG A 269 2.17 17.42 1.52
C ARG A 269 1.08 16.62 0.81
N GLU A 270 1.11 16.66 -0.52
CA GLU A 270 0.14 16.00 -1.40
C GLU A 270 0.66 14.63 -1.86
N MET A 271 1.64 14.05 -1.16
CA MET A 271 2.13 12.73 -1.52
C MET A 271 0.99 11.72 -1.50
N ASP A 272 0.89 10.97 -2.59
CA ASP A 272 -0.13 9.95 -2.89
C ASP A 272 -0.12 8.73 -1.95
N PHE A 273 0.70 8.78 -0.89
CA PHE A 273 0.63 7.97 0.33
C PHE A 273 -0.25 8.55 1.43
N CYS A 274 -1.06 9.56 1.10
CA CYS A 274 -1.89 10.33 2.02
C CYS A 274 -1.07 11.00 3.13
N ALA A 275 0.15 11.47 2.81
CA ALA A 275 1.10 11.99 3.81
C ALA A 275 0.51 13.14 4.63
N GLY A 276 -0.13 14.12 3.97
CA GLY A 276 -0.81 15.23 4.64
C GLY A 276 -1.97 14.85 5.57
N TYR A 277 -2.51 13.63 5.45
CA TYR A 277 -3.63 13.15 6.28
C TYR A 277 -3.20 12.27 7.45
N ILE A 278 -2.19 11.42 7.24
CA ILE A 278 -1.95 10.28 8.15
C ILE A 278 -0.52 10.16 8.68
N TRP A 279 0.41 11.02 8.25
CA TRP A 279 1.78 11.02 8.76
C TRP A 279 1.93 12.01 9.91
N ASP A 280 2.67 11.63 10.95
CA ASP A 280 3.10 12.57 12.00
C ASP A 280 4.30 13.36 11.45
N MET A 281 4.02 14.53 10.89
CA MET A 281 4.99 15.35 10.18
C MET A 281 5.02 16.78 10.70
N THR A 282 6.23 17.33 10.86
CA THR A 282 6.48 18.77 11.00
C THR A 282 7.32 19.23 9.82
N GLU A 283 7.13 20.48 9.38
CA GLU A 283 7.74 20.99 8.15
C GLU A 283 8.34 22.39 8.32
N GLU A 284 9.29 22.70 7.45
CA GLU A 284 9.93 24.01 7.33
C GLU A 284 10.13 24.35 5.84
N ILE A 285 9.78 25.58 5.46
CA ILE A 285 10.08 26.14 4.14
C ILE A 285 11.14 27.22 4.32
N ALA A 286 12.30 27.02 3.72
CA ALA A 286 13.37 27.99 3.70
C ALA A 286 13.07 29.14 2.71
N THR A 287 13.74 30.28 2.91
CA THR A 287 13.55 31.48 2.08
C THR A 287 13.93 31.31 0.61
N ASP A 288 14.82 30.35 0.31
CA ASP A 288 15.22 29.98 -1.05
C ASP A 288 14.26 28.96 -1.71
N GLY A 289 13.18 28.59 -1.01
CA GLY A 289 12.20 27.62 -1.50
C GLY A 289 12.57 26.15 -1.24
N ALA A 290 13.67 25.87 -0.54
CA ALA A 290 13.93 24.53 -0.04
C ALA A 290 12.88 24.11 0.99
N TYR A 291 12.47 22.85 0.95
CA TYR A 291 11.47 22.29 1.85
C TYR A 291 12.08 21.16 2.68
N THR A 292 11.83 21.17 3.99
CA THR A 292 12.23 20.09 4.89
C THR A 292 11.01 19.56 5.63
N ALA A 293 10.85 18.25 5.67
CA ALA A 293 9.86 17.56 6.49
C ALA A 293 10.55 16.59 7.44
N VAL A 294 10.18 16.63 8.72
CA VAL A 294 10.54 15.65 9.73
C VAL A 294 9.31 14.80 10.03
N ILE A 295 9.39 13.52 9.70
CA ILE A 295 8.31 12.54 9.81
C ILE A 295 8.67 11.58 10.93
N ARG A 296 7.90 11.63 12.01
CA ARG A 296 8.13 10.79 13.17
C ARG A 296 7.60 9.39 12.95
N ASP A 297 6.48 9.22 12.26
CA ASP A 297 5.85 7.91 12.12
C ASP A 297 5.05 7.79 10.82
N THR A 298 5.12 6.61 10.20
CA THR A 298 4.32 6.24 9.03
C THR A 298 3.72 4.83 9.21
N PRO A 299 2.55 4.54 8.63
CA PRO A 299 1.99 3.18 8.65
C PRO A 299 2.91 2.11 8.02
N PHE A 300 3.80 2.51 7.11
CA PHE A 300 4.81 1.64 6.50
C PHE A 300 5.84 1.21 7.54
N ASP A 301 6.44 2.18 8.24
CA ASP A 301 7.45 1.95 9.27
C ASP A 301 6.89 1.12 10.42
N GLN A 302 5.62 1.33 10.77
CA GLN A 302 4.94 0.49 11.75
C GLN A 302 4.88 -0.98 11.32
N ALA A 303 4.53 -1.27 10.06
CA ALA A 303 4.49 -2.65 9.56
C ALA A 303 5.88 -3.29 9.59
N TRP A 304 6.90 -2.53 9.19
CA TRP A 304 8.28 -3.01 9.18
C TRP A 304 8.83 -3.23 10.58
N ALA A 305 8.52 -2.36 11.54
CA ALA A 305 8.89 -2.53 12.94
C ALA A 305 8.23 -3.77 13.55
N ASP A 306 6.92 -3.96 13.32
CA ASP A 306 6.18 -5.10 13.88
C ASP A 306 6.68 -6.45 13.34
N TYR A 307 7.30 -6.47 12.15
CA TYR A 307 7.81 -7.68 11.48
C TYR A 307 9.33 -7.71 11.31
N ASN A 308 10.06 -6.79 11.95
CA ASN A 308 11.51 -6.66 11.91
C ASN A 308 12.11 -6.66 10.49
N LEU A 309 11.52 -5.89 9.56
CA LEU A 309 12.15 -5.64 8.27
C LEU A 309 13.35 -4.72 8.50
N GLY A 310 14.55 -5.31 8.44
CA GLY A 310 15.82 -4.67 8.78
C GLY A 310 16.27 -3.62 7.75
N PRO A 311 17.56 -3.59 7.37
CA PRO A 311 18.12 -2.57 6.47
C PRO A 311 17.37 -2.42 5.12
N GLU A 312 16.69 -3.46 4.64
CA GLU A 312 15.93 -3.41 3.40
C GLU A 312 14.73 -2.46 3.47
N ALA A 313 14.23 -2.15 4.66
CA ALA A 313 13.23 -1.11 4.85
C ALA A 313 13.81 0.28 4.54
N ALA A 314 15.10 0.52 4.80
CA ALA A 314 15.76 1.79 4.46
C ALA A 314 15.80 2.00 2.94
N LEU A 315 16.07 0.92 2.20
CA LEU A 315 16.15 0.95 0.74
C LEU A 315 14.86 1.46 0.08
N PHE A 316 13.70 1.18 0.69
CA PHE A 316 12.42 1.69 0.21
C PHE A 316 12.47 3.21 0.12
N TRP A 317 12.75 3.90 1.22
CA TRP A 317 12.77 5.36 1.25
C TRP A 317 13.93 5.96 0.44
N GLU A 318 15.11 5.34 0.51
CA GLU A 318 16.32 5.82 -0.19
C GLU A 318 16.20 5.78 -1.71
N VAL A 319 15.41 4.85 -2.26
CA VAL A 319 15.16 4.75 -3.71
C VAL A 319 13.88 5.47 -4.10
N THR A 320 12.81 5.31 -3.33
CA THR A 320 11.49 5.78 -3.76
C THR A 320 11.38 7.30 -3.75
N LEU A 321 11.93 7.99 -2.74
CA LEU A 321 11.77 9.44 -2.63
C LEU A 321 12.54 10.21 -3.72
N PRO A 322 13.81 9.89 -4.04
CA PRO A 322 14.51 10.56 -5.14
C PRO A 322 13.89 10.26 -6.52
N ALA A 323 13.49 9.01 -6.78
CA ALA A 323 12.86 8.65 -8.05
C ALA A 323 11.47 9.28 -8.21
N LEU A 324 10.70 9.38 -7.12
CA LEU A 324 9.42 10.09 -7.09
C LEU A 324 9.61 11.56 -7.47
N ALA A 325 10.60 12.23 -6.87
CA ALA A 325 10.90 13.62 -7.18
C ALA A 325 11.30 13.81 -8.65
N GLU A 326 12.14 12.92 -9.20
CA GLU A 326 12.54 12.96 -10.60
C GLU A 326 11.34 12.88 -11.56
N GLY A 327 10.38 11.98 -11.30
CA GLY A 327 9.15 11.87 -12.08
C GLY A 327 8.21 13.06 -11.89
N TYR A 328 8.14 13.60 -10.67
CA TYR A 328 7.27 14.72 -10.32
C TYR A 328 7.74 16.04 -10.94
N ASP A 329 9.03 16.34 -10.85
CA ASP A 329 9.67 17.48 -11.50
C ASP A 329 11.18 17.19 -11.64
N PRO A 330 11.73 17.13 -12.88
CA PRO A 330 13.12 16.75 -13.10
C PRO A 330 14.14 17.72 -12.50
N ASP A 331 13.72 18.93 -12.11
CA ASP A 331 14.57 19.91 -11.44
C ASP A 331 14.54 19.78 -9.91
N LEU A 332 13.74 18.88 -9.34
CA LEU A 332 13.74 18.61 -7.90
C LEU A 332 14.77 17.55 -7.51
N ARG A 333 15.37 17.72 -6.34
CA ARG A 333 16.23 16.73 -5.71
C ARG A 333 15.75 16.48 -4.30
N VAL A 334 15.81 15.21 -3.91
CA VAL A 334 15.45 14.76 -2.58
C VAL A 334 16.64 14.12 -1.90
N GLU A 335 16.91 14.55 -0.69
CA GLU A 335 17.86 13.93 0.22
C GLU A 335 17.11 13.41 1.46
N VAL A 336 17.59 12.28 1.97
CA VAL A 336 17.06 11.66 3.20
C VAL A 336 18.18 11.60 4.24
N PRO A 337 18.53 12.72 4.89
CA PRO A 337 19.66 12.79 5.82
C PRO A 337 19.44 11.96 7.09
N ARG A 338 18.20 11.81 7.55
CA ARG A 338 17.84 10.97 8.71
C ARG A 338 16.77 9.97 8.31
N LEU A 339 16.88 8.75 8.81
CA LEU A 339 15.97 7.67 8.48
C LEU A 339 15.86 6.68 9.65
N ARG A 340 14.63 6.38 10.07
CA ARG A 340 14.37 5.50 11.23
C ARG A 340 15.04 4.12 11.08
N GLN A 341 15.06 3.58 9.87
CA GLN A 341 15.69 2.30 9.57
C GLN A 341 17.22 2.31 9.68
N ARG A 342 17.84 3.49 9.78
CA ARG A 342 19.27 3.68 10.06
C ARG A 342 19.56 3.95 11.54
N GLY A 343 18.54 3.89 12.40
CA GLY A 343 18.64 4.11 13.84
C GLY A 343 18.32 5.54 14.29
N ASP A 344 17.89 6.41 13.38
CA ASP A 344 17.37 7.73 13.75
C ASP A 344 15.97 7.61 14.42
N ASP A 345 15.59 8.62 15.19
CA ASP A 345 14.28 8.78 15.84
C ASP A 345 13.16 9.22 14.88
N ALA A 346 13.52 9.77 13.71
CA ALA A 346 12.59 10.24 12.68
C ALA A 346 13.20 10.10 11.28
N MET A 347 12.34 10.15 10.24
CA MET A 347 12.77 10.37 8.86
C MET A 347 12.80 11.87 8.57
N GLU A 348 13.87 12.35 7.96
CA GLU A 348 13.95 13.73 7.46
C GLU A 348 14.04 13.71 5.95
N ILE A 349 13.14 14.42 5.27
CA ILE A 349 13.11 14.60 3.82
C ILE A 349 13.48 16.04 3.54
N ARG A 350 14.53 16.26 2.73
CA ARG A 350 14.88 17.58 2.20
C ARG A 350 14.64 17.60 0.71
N VAL A 351 13.86 18.56 0.24
CA VAL A 351 13.52 18.75 -1.16
C VAL A 351 14.02 20.11 -1.61
N THR A 352 14.87 20.13 -2.63
CA THR A 352 15.44 21.35 -3.21
C THR A 352 15.18 21.38 -4.71
N ARG A 353 15.16 22.58 -5.29
CA ARG A 353 15.18 22.77 -6.74
C ARG A 353 16.63 23.02 -7.16
N ILE A 354 17.08 22.38 -8.24
CA ILE A 354 18.37 22.72 -8.84
C ILE A 354 18.19 24.02 -9.59
N ASP A 355 18.83 25.08 -9.11
CA ASP A 355 18.97 26.30 -9.88
C ASP A 355 19.72 25.99 -11.18
N GLY A 356 19.14 26.36 -12.31
CA GLY A 356 19.58 26.01 -13.67
C GLY A 356 20.93 26.59 -14.08
N VAL A 357 22.01 26.27 -13.36
CA VAL A 357 23.36 26.47 -13.84
C VAL A 357 23.70 25.32 -14.80
N LEU A 358 23.44 25.61 -16.08
CA LEU A 358 23.95 24.93 -17.27
C LEU A 358 23.39 23.51 -17.55
N ARG A 359 22.22 23.44 -18.18
CA ARG A 359 22.02 22.40 -19.20
C ARG A 359 22.76 22.86 -20.45
N PRO A 360 23.82 22.17 -20.92
CA PRO A 360 24.40 22.47 -22.23
C PRO A 360 23.30 22.22 -23.25
N SER A 361 23.00 23.22 -24.07
CA SER A 361 22.20 23.04 -25.28
C SER A 361 22.85 21.96 -26.14
N LEU A 362 22.17 20.81 -26.30
CA LEU A 362 22.49 19.81 -27.32
C LEU A 362 21.99 20.27 -28.68
#